data_AF-A0A451AJV1-F1
#
_entry.id   AF-A0A451AJV1-F1
#
_cell.length_a   1.000
_cell.length_b   1.000
_cell.length_c   1.000
_cell.angle_alpha   90.00
_cell.angle_beta   90.00
_cell.angle_gamma   90.00
#
_symmetry.space_group_name_H-M   'P 1'
#
loop_
_entity.id
_entity.type
_entity.pdbx_description
1 polymer ?
#
loop_
_entity_poly.entity_id
_entity_poly.type
_entity_poly.pdbx_seq_one_letter_code
_entity_poly.pdbx_strand_id
1 'polypeptide(L)'
;MFLTATALVAAKDCSLGKNLPVSGVLIVRDSQGLFNLGSAPDISVAIERCITELFQGFDLSLLNEKLRPLIPSDLSPDRPSKLRSTPEKQYEYEYSLALRSGTGIVPANVLDHGAEFDPGNIFRSSHCFSSDTITQYLKILKSNKKNLYLRDVSFFGLFRERRTLVLFPDRNRHSSRL
;
A
#
# COMPACT_ATOMS: atom_id res chain seq x y z
N MET A 1 2.80 -37.95 13.50
CA MET A 1 1.55 -37.21 13.28
C MET A 1 1.94 -35.76 12.98
N PHE A 2 2.11 -35.42 11.70
CA PHE A 2 2.50 -34.07 11.29
C PHE A 2 1.23 -33.26 11.08
N LEU A 3 0.87 -32.42 12.06
CA LEU A 3 -0.05 -31.32 11.80
C LEU A 3 0.70 -30.34 10.88
N THR A 4 0.43 -30.41 9.57
CA THR A 4 0.84 -29.36 8.64
C THR A 4 0.13 -28.08 9.07
N ALA A 5 0.84 -27.21 9.80
CA ALA A 5 0.32 -25.90 10.18
C ALA A 5 -0.08 -25.15 8.90
N THR A 6 -1.39 -25.00 8.69
CA THR A 6 -2.00 -24.33 7.53
C THR A 6 -1.80 -22.83 7.69
N ALA A 7 -1.23 -22.18 6.68
CA ALA A 7 -1.12 -20.73 6.68
C ALA A 7 -2.49 -20.10 6.34
N LEU A 8 -2.89 -19.09 7.11
CA LEU A 8 -4.00 -18.22 6.74
C LEU A 8 -3.52 -17.24 5.67
N VAL A 9 -4.22 -17.17 4.55
CA VAL A 9 -4.00 -16.17 3.51
C VAL A 9 -5.27 -15.35 3.36
N ALA A 10 -5.16 -14.03 3.52
CA ALA A 10 -6.30 -13.12 3.46
C ALA A 10 -5.99 -11.91 2.58
N ALA A 11 -6.94 -11.54 1.73
CA ALA A 11 -6.96 -10.23 1.08
C ALA A 11 -7.63 -9.21 2.02
N LYS A 12 -7.07 -8.01 2.12
CA LYS A 12 -7.56 -6.92 2.96
C LYS A 12 -7.84 -5.71 2.07
N ASP A 13 -8.99 -5.07 2.27
CA ASP A 13 -9.23 -3.74 1.72
C ASP A 13 -8.32 -2.74 2.44
N CYS A 14 -7.51 -2.01 1.66
CA CYS A 14 -6.61 -0.97 2.15
C CYS A 14 -6.97 0.39 1.54
N SER A 15 -8.22 0.56 1.09
CA SER A 15 -8.78 1.82 0.60
C SER A 15 -8.87 2.89 1.69
N LEU A 16 -8.89 2.47 2.97
CA LEU A 16 -9.04 3.30 4.16
C LEU A 16 -10.31 4.17 4.16
N GLY A 17 -11.36 3.76 3.44
CA GLY A 17 -12.57 4.57 3.23
C GLY A 17 -12.31 5.87 2.44
N LYS A 18 -11.14 5.98 1.80
CA LYS A 18 -10.69 7.15 1.04
C LYS A 18 -10.68 6.89 -0.47
N ASN A 19 -11.31 5.79 -0.90
CA ASN A 19 -11.33 5.35 -2.28
C ASN A 19 -9.92 5.21 -2.87
N LEU A 20 -8.95 4.78 -2.05
CA LEU A 20 -7.60 4.49 -2.53
C LEU A 20 -7.61 3.15 -3.28
N PRO A 21 -6.99 3.05 -4.47
CA PRO A 21 -6.87 1.80 -5.22
C PRO A 21 -5.76 0.92 -4.64
N VAL A 22 -5.92 0.49 -3.39
CA VAL A 22 -4.91 -0.26 -2.64
C VAL A 22 -5.55 -1.47 -1.99
N SER A 23 -4.92 -2.62 -2.17
CA SER A 23 -5.27 -3.88 -1.52
C SER A 23 -4.07 -4.42 -0.77
N GLY A 24 -4.32 -5.20 0.27
CA GLY A 24 -3.29 -5.89 1.03
C GLY A 24 -3.45 -7.40 0.92
N VAL A 25 -2.33 -8.13 0.93
CA VAL A 25 -2.32 -9.58 1.14
C VAL A 25 -1.56 -9.88 2.43
N LEU A 26 -2.23 -10.60 3.31
CA LEU A 26 -1.72 -11.03 4.60
C LEU A 26 -1.53 -12.56 4.60
N ILE A 27 -0.33 -13.01 4.93
CA ILE A 27 -0.01 -14.42 5.16
C ILE A 27 0.35 -14.56 6.64
N VAL A 28 -0.34 -15.46 7.35
CA VAL A 28 -0.12 -15.71 8.78
C VAL A 28 0.06 -17.19 9.01
N ARG A 29 1.09 -17.53 9.77
CA ARG A 29 1.37 -18.88 10.23
C ARG A 29 1.83 -18.80 11.68
N ASP A 30 1.13 -19.50 12.56
CA ASP A 30 1.36 -19.43 14.00
C ASP A 30 1.28 -17.97 14.50
N SER A 31 2.32 -17.46 15.16
CA SER A 31 2.43 -16.06 15.62
C SER A 31 3.26 -15.17 14.69
N GLN A 32 3.50 -15.62 13.46
CA GLN A 32 4.27 -14.88 12.48
C GLN A 32 3.39 -14.46 11.29
N GLY A 33 3.70 -13.31 10.74
CA GLY A 33 2.98 -12.73 9.62
C GLY A 33 3.88 -12.09 8.59
N LEU A 34 3.32 -11.94 7.40
CA LEU A 34 3.88 -11.20 6.29
C LEU A 34 2.74 -10.46 5.61
N PHE A 35 2.92 -9.17 5.38
CA PHE A 35 1.90 -8.32 4.76
C PHE A 35 2.52 -7.53 3.62
N ASN A 36 1.85 -7.52 2.47
CA ASN A 36 2.25 -6.69 1.35
C ASN A 36 1.07 -5.90 0.80
N LEU A 37 1.37 -4.72 0.25
CA LEU A 37 0.42 -3.80 -0.34
C LEU A 37 0.63 -3.72 -1.84
N GLY A 38 -0.46 -3.80 -2.58
CA GLY A 38 -0.49 -3.67 -4.02
C GLY A 38 -1.47 -2.57 -4.40
N SER A 39 -1.17 -1.86 -5.48
CA SER A 39 -2.02 -0.77 -5.97
C SER A 39 -2.25 -0.88 -7.46
N ALA A 40 -3.52 -0.90 -7.85
CA ALA A 40 -3.96 -0.84 -9.23
C ALA A 40 -5.41 -0.36 -9.31
N PRO A 41 -5.83 0.24 -10.45
CA PRO A 41 -7.22 0.63 -10.70
C PRO A 41 -8.23 -0.52 -10.66
N ASP A 42 -7.75 -1.75 -10.86
CA ASP A 42 -8.51 -2.98 -10.79
C ASP A 42 -8.06 -3.76 -9.54
N ILE A 43 -9.02 -4.21 -8.73
CA ILE A 43 -8.73 -4.90 -7.46
C ILE A 43 -8.04 -6.26 -7.68
N SER A 44 -8.38 -6.99 -8.74
CA SER A 44 -7.74 -8.26 -9.06
C SER A 44 -6.28 -8.03 -9.43
N VAL A 45 -5.99 -6.99 -10.21
CA VAL A 45 -4.61 -6.58 -10.52
C VAL A 45 -3.88 -6.11 -9.26
N ALA A 46 -4.54 -5.38 -8.35
CA ALA A 46 -3.91 -4.93 -7.10
C ALA A 46 -3.51 -6.14 -6.21
N ILE A 47 -4.39 -7.13 -6.09
CA ILE A 47 -4.11 -8.37 -5.35
C ILE A 47 -3.02 -9.20 -6.05
N GLU A 48 -3.06 -9.31 -7.38
CA GLU A 48 -2.01 -9.98 -8.16
C GLU A 48 -0.64 -9.36 -7.85
N ARG A 49 -0.55 -8.01 -7.89
CA ARG A 49 0.67 -7.29 -7.54
C ARG A 49 1.14 -7.59 -6.13
N CYS A 50 0.24 -7.64 -5.14
CA CYS A 50 0.61 -8.03 -3.77
C CYS A 50 1.33 -9.39 -3.76
N ILE A 51 0.75 -10.38 -4.44
CA ILE A 51 1.26 -11.75 -4.49
C ILE A 51 2.59 -11.79 -5.24
N THR A 52 2.67 -11.17 -6.42
CA THR A 52 3.90 -11.22 -7.23
C THR A 52 5.05 -10.53 -6.51
N GLU A 53 4.82 -9.40 -5.86
CA GLU A 53 5.86 -8.68 -5.10
C GLU A 53 6.30 -9.47 -3.84
N LEU A 54 5.39 -10.18 -3.17
CA LEU A 54 5.73 -11.07 -2.05
C LEU A 54 6.74 -12.15 -2.46
N PHE A 55 6.58 -12.70 -3.66
CA PHE A 55 7.36 -13.82 -4.18
C PHE A 55 8.41 -13.43 -5.22
N GLN A 56 8.54 -12.14 -5.56
CA GLN A 56 9.49 -11.70 -6.57
C GLN A 56 10.93 -11.96 -6.11
N GLY A 57 11.70 -12.65 -6.96
CA GLY A 57 13.10 -12.97 -6.70
C GLY A 57 13.32 -14.03 -5.61
N PHE A 58 12.31 -14.87 -5.33
CA PHE A 58 12.37 -15.82 -4.23
C PHE A 58 11.60 -17.12 -4.50
N ASP A 59 12.03 -18.20 -3.86
CA ASP A 59 11.34 -19.50 -3.89
C ASP A 59 10.31 -19.57 -2.74
N LEU A 60 9.12 -20.09 -3.03
CA LEU A 60 8.06 -20.36 -2.05
C LEU A 60 8.55 -21.26 -0.90
N SER A 61 9.52 -22.14 -1.16
CA SER A 61 10.13 -23.01 -0.15
C SER A 61 10.74 -22.23 1.03
N LEU A 62 11.13 -20.99 0.80
CA LEU A 62 11.80 -20.13 1.77
C LEU A 62 10.83 -19.15 2.47
N LEU A 63 9.51 -19.26 2.27
CA LEU A 63 8.50 -18.38 2.88
C LEU A 63 8.68 -18.20 4.40
N ASN A 64 9.09 -19.25 5.10
CA ASN A 64 9.35 -19.21 6.54
C ASN A 64 10.45 -18.21 6.93
N GLU A 65 11.39 -17.89 6.03
CA GLU A 65 12.46 -16.91 6.28
C GLU A 65 11.97 -15.46 6.22
N LYS A 66 10.88 -15.21 5.48
CA LYS A 66 10.26 -13.88 5.37
C LYS A 66 9.23 -13.62 6.46
N LEU A 67 8.61 -14.66 7.03
CA LEU A 67 7.66 -14.52 8.12
C LEU A 67 8.34 -13.86 9.32
N ARG A 68 7.75 -12.77 9.80
CA ARG A 68 8.23 -12.01 10.96
C ARG A 68 7.27 -12.18 12.14
N PRO A 69 7.74 -12.11 13.39
CA PRO A 69 6.86 -12.12 14.55
C PRO A 69 5.81 -11.02 14.42
N LEU A 70 4.54 -11.32 14.71
CA LEU A 70 3.53 -10.28 14.85
C LEU A 70 3.77 -9.54 16.17
N ILE A 71 3.88 -8.22 16.10
CA ILE A 71 4.04 -7.40 17.31
C ILE A 71 2.66 -7.14 17.94
N PRO A 72 2.50 -7.24 19.27
CA PRO A 72 1.24 -6.90 19.92
C PRO A 72 0.82 -5.46 19.60
N SER A 73 -0.50 -5.23 19.49
CA SER A 73 -1.10 -3.97 19.04
C SER A 73 -0.78 -2.75 19.91
N ASP A 74 -0.12 -2.94 21.05
CA ASP A 74 0.29 -1.93 22.02
C ASP A 74 1.60 -1.20 21.64
N LEU A 75 2.25 -1.60 20.54
CA LEU A 75 3.33 -0.86 19.88
C LEU A 75 2.81 0.07 18.76
N SER A 76 1.50 0.29 18.67
CA SER A 76 0.95 1.36 17.83
C SER A 76 1.53 2.70 18.26
N PRO A 77 1.79 3.64 17.34
CA PRO A 77 2.28 4.99 17.68
C PRO A 77 1.36 5.74 18.64
N ASP A 78 0.11 5.28 18.83
CA ASP A 78 -0.86 5.87 19.75
C ASP A 78 -0.78 5.33 21.18
N ARG A 79 0.05 4.31 21.46
CA ARG A 79 0.27 3.77 22.81
C ARG A 79 1.76 3.57 23.09
N PRO A 80 2.38 4.38 23.95
CA PRO A 80 3.79 4.25 24.21
C PRO A 80 4.12 3.03 25.07
N SER A 81 4.80 2.05 24.50
CA SER A 81 5.40 0.94 25.23
C SER A 81 6.80 1.32 25.76
N LYS A 82 7.17 0.75 26.91
CA LYS A 82 8.42 1.01 27.64
C LYS A 82 9.64 0.33 27.01
N LEU A 83 9.83 0.40 25.69
CA LEU A 83 11.02 -0.13 25.02
C LEU A 83 12.07 0.98 24.76
N ARG A 84 13.34 0.60 24.62
CA ARG A 84 14.56 1.45 24.66
C ARG A 84 14.69 2.53 23.56
N SER A 85 13.67 2.75 22.76
CA SER A 85 13.52 3.82 21.78
C SER A 85 12.07 4.28 21.80
N THR A 86 11.81 5.57 21.61
CA THR A 86 10.43 6.08 21.53
C THR A 86 9.64 5.27 20.49
N PRO A 87 8.41 4.80 20.80
CA PRO A 87 7.62 3.91 19.94
C PRO A 87 7.55 4.36 18.47
N GLU A 88 7.52 5.67 18.23
CA GLU A 88 7.51 6.29 16.91
C GLU A 88 8.75 5.93 16.08
N LYS A 89 9.93 5.89 16.71
CA LYS A 89 11.19 5.52 16.04
C LYS A 89 11.23 4.05 15.65
N GLN A 90 10.61 3.18 16.45
CA GLN A 90 10.51 1.76 16.11
C GLN A 90 9.55 1.57 14.93
N TYR A 91 8.41 2.26 14.93
CA TYR A 91 7.46 2.23 13.82
C TYR A 91 8.12 2.69 12.51
N GLU A 92 8.81 3.84 12.52
CA GLU A 92 9.54 4.35 11.35
C GLU A 92 10.59 3.36 10.85
N TYR A 93 11.32 2.72 11.77
CA TYR A 93 12.30 1.69 11.44
C TYR A 93 11.65 0.49 10.74
N GLU A 94 10.60 -0.09 11.32
CA GLU A 94 9.90 -1.24 10.72
C GLU A 94 9.23 -0.89 9.39
N TYR A 95 8.63 0.29 9.29
CA TYR A 95 8.09 0.81 8.04
C TYR A 95 9.17 0.92 6.96
N SER A 96 10.36 1.41 7.31
CA SER A 96 11.50 1.49 6.38
C SER A 96 11.97 0.11 5.92
N LEU A 97 11.95 -0.90 6.80
CA LEU A 97 12.27 -2.28 6.44
C LEU A 97 11.21 -2.89 5.52
N ALA A 98 9.92 -2.60 5.75
CA ALA A 98 8.85 -3.02 4.86
C ALA A 98 9.04 -2.45 3.44
N LEU A 99 9.37 -1.16 3.32
CA LEU A 99 9.60 -0.53 2.01
C LEU A 99 10.88 -1.03 1.30
N ARG A 100 11.96 -1.27 2.04
CA ARG A 100 13.26 -1.62 1.45
C ARG A 100 13.38 -3.09 1.09
N SER A 101 12.89 -3.99 1.95
CA SER A 101 13.10 -5.43 1.82
C SER A 101 11.83 -6.26 1.98
N GLY A 102 10.67 -5.65 2.23
CA GLY A 102 9.42 -6.40 2.48
C GLY A 102 9.46 -7.22 3.79
N THR A 103 10.37 -6.90 4.71
CA THR A 103 10.59 -7.68 5.94
C THR A 103 10.33 -6.90 7.23
N GLY A 104 9.63 -5.77 7.13
CA GLY A 104 9.23 -5.00 8.30
C GLY A 104 8.19 -5.76 9.12
N ILE A 105 8.23 -5.58 10.44
CA ILE A 105 7.27 -6.22 11.32
C ILE A 105 5.91 -5.53 11.19
N VAL A 106 4.86 -6.36 11.07
CA VAL A 106 3.48 -5.91 10.94
C VAL A 106 2.81 -5.95 12.33
N PRO A 107 2.05 -4.91 12.72
CA PRO A 107 1.32 -4.93 13.98
C PRO A 107 0.18 -5.96 13.95
N ALA A 108 -0.10 -6.59 15.09
CA ALA A 108 -1.11 -7.64 15.22
C ALA A 108 -2.53 -7.17 14.85
N ASN A 109 -2.82 -5.87 14.94
CA ASN A 109 -4.10 -5.29 14.53
C ASN A 109 -4.37 -5.42 13.01
N VAL A 110 -3.37 -5.80 12.19
CA VAL A 110 -3.62 -6.19 10.79
C VAL A 110 -4.51 -7.44 10.68
N LEU A 111 -4.48 -8.29 11.72
CA LEU A 111 -5.34 -9.45 11.83
C LEU A 111 -6.79 -9.04 12.04
N ASP A 112 -7.03 -7.89 12.68
CA ASP A 112 -8.36 -7.44 13.04
C ASP A 112 -9.26 -7.46 11.81
N HIS A 113 -10.40 -8.11 11.96
CA HIS A 113 -11.52 -7.98 11.04
C HIS A 113 -12.11 -6.61 11.33
N GLY A 114 -11.56 -5.57 10.70
CA GLY A 114 -12.12 -4.21 10.75
C GLY A 114 -13.55 -4.17 10.17
N ALA A 115 -13.99 -2.99 9.72
CA ALA A 115 -15.27 -2.86 9.04
C ALA A 115 -15.43 -3.92 7.94
N GLU A 116 -16.65 -4.47 7.79
CA GLU A 116 -16.95 -5.43 6.73
C GLU A 116 -16.54 -4.84 5.37
N PHE A 117 -15.99 -5.70 4.51
CA PHE A 117 -15.66 -5.34 3.14
C PHE A 117 -16.91 -4.77 2.47
N ASP A 118 -16.83 -3.52 2.03
CA ASP A 118 -17.89 -2.87 1.28
C ASP A 118 -17.53 -2.86 -0.21
N PRO A 119 -18.20 -3.68 -1.05
CA PRO A 119 -17.96 -3.71 -2.48
C PRO A 119 -18.22 -2.38 -3.19
N GLY A 120 -18.96 -1.45 -2.55
CA GLY A 120 -19.21 -0.09 -3.02
C GLY A 120 -18.02 0.85 -2.85
N ASN A 121 -17.09 0.54 -1.93
CA ASN A 121 -15.88 1.33 -1.67
C ASN A 121 -14.67 0.89 -2.50
N ILE A 122 -14.80 -0.19 -3.27
CA ILE A 122 -13.76 -0.65 -4.18
C ILE A 122 -13.55 0.42 -5.24
N PHE A 123 -12.30 0.84 -5.43
CA PHE A 123 -11.93 1.67 -6.55
C PHE A 123 -12.19 0.90 -7.85
N ARG A 124 -13.13 1.41 -8.67
CA ARG A 124 -13.47 0.83 -9.97
C ARG A 124 -13.08 1.81 -11.06
N SER A 125 -12.07 1.44 -11.83
CA SER A 125 -11.85 2.04 -13.15
C SER A 125 -12.06 0.95 -14.19
N SER A 126 -13.00 1.17 -15.11
CA SER A 126 -13.34 0.23 -16.18
C SER A 126 -12.15 -0.07 -17.09
N HIS A 127 -11.18 0.85 -17.22
CA HIS A 127 -10.02 0.72 -18.10
C HIS A 127 -8.76 1.31 -17.48
N CYS A 128 -7.79 0.48 -17.09
CA CYS A 128 -6.55 0.84 -16.38
C CYS A 128 -5.69 1.96 -17.04
N PHE A 129 -5.94 2.30 -18.31
CA PHE A 129 -5.18 3.30 -19.07
C PHE A 129 -6.04 4.43 -19.65
N SER A 130 -7.27 4.59 -19.14
CA SER A 130 -8.17 5.64 -19.61
C SER A 130 -7.89 7.00 -18.95
N SER A 131 -8.31 8.08 -19.62
CA SER A 131 -8.42 9.42 -19.04
C SER A 131 -9.25 9.44 -17.75
N ASP A 132 -10.21 8.52 -17.62
CA ASP A 132 -11.11 8.44 -16.48
C ASP A 132 -10.39 7.96 -15.23
N THR A 133 -9.52 6.95 -15.37
CA THR A 133 -8.64 6.47 -14.30
C THR A 133 -7.71 7.57 -13.80
N ILE A 134 -7.07 8.30 -14.72
CA ILE A 134 -6.23 9.46 -14.37
C ILE A 134 -7.07 10.51 -13.62
N THR A 135 -8.27 10.80 -14.11
CA THR A 135 -9.20 11.74 -13.46
C THR A 135 -9.58 11.31 -12.04
N GLN A 136 -9.81 10.02 -11.81
CA GLN A 136 -10.08 9.47 -10.48
C GLN A 136 -8.86 9.63 -9.55
N TYR A 137 -7.64 9.33 -10.01
CA TYR A 137 -6.42 9.58 -9.24
C TYR A 137 -6.25 11.06 -8.88
N LEU A 138 -6.51 11.97 -9.83
CA LEU A 138 -6.45 13.41 -9.57
C LEU A 138 -7.49 13.86 -8.53
N LYS A 139 -8.69 13.27 -8.53
CA LYS A 139 -9.71 13.52 -7.49
C LYS A 139 -9.22 13.07 -6.11
N ILE A 140 -8.58 11.91 -6.01
CA ILE A 140 -7.97 11.42 -4.76
C ILE A 140 -6.88 12.38 -4.27
N LEU A 141 -5.99 12.83 -5.16
CA LEU A 141 -4.92 13.76 -4.79
C LEU A 141 -5.50 15.10 -4.30
N LYS A 142 -6.52 15.62 -5.00
CA LYS A 142 -7.20 16.86 -4.61
C LYS A 142 -7.90 16.72 -3.26
N SER A 143 -8.64 15.64 -3.01
CA SER A 143 -9.33 15.43 -1.73
C SER A 143 -8.37 15.29 -0.55
N ASN A 144 -7.16 14.76 -0.80
CA ASN A 144 -6.09 14.63 0.18
C ASN A 144 -5.18 15.88 0.28
N LYS A 145 -5.51 16.98 -0.41
CA LYS A 145 -4.74 18.24 -0.44
C LYS A 145 -3.27 18.02 -0.84
N LYS A 146 -3.03 17.14 -1.82
CA LYS A 146 -1.70 16.82 -2.35
C LYS A 146 -1.51 17.39 -3.76
N ASN A 147 -0.29 17.84 -4.03
CA ASN A 147 0.14 18.27 -5.36
C ASN A 147 0.76 17.09 -6.12
N LEU A 148 0.55 17.05 -7.44
CA LEU A 148 1.17 16.08 -8.34
C LEU A 148 2.32 16.74 -9.10
N TYR A 149 3.51 16.15 -9.02
CA TYR A 149 4.68 16.59 -9.78
C TYR A 149 5.04 15.50 -10.79
N LEU A 150 4.96 15.82 -12.07
CA LEU A 150 5.32 14.91 -13.17
C LEU A 150 6.51 15.47 -13.92
N ARG A 151 7.53 14.62 -14.15
CA ARG A 151 8.66 14.93 -15.01
C ARG A 151 8.58 14.08 -16.26
N ASP A 152 8.55 14.74 -17.42
CA ASP A 152 8.64 14.06 -18.71
C ASP A 152 10.09 13.55 -18.92
N VAL A 153 10.21 12.25 -19.18
CA VAL A 153 11.47 11.55 -19.46
C VAL A 153 11.43 10.82 -20.82
N SER A 154 10.54 11.24 -21.72
CA SER A 154 10.35 10.62 -23.04
C SER A 154 11.58 10.68 -23.96
N PHE A 155 12.62 11.44 -23.59
CA PHE A 155 13.85 11.59 -24.39
C PHE A 155 14.60 10.27 -24.61
N PHE A 156 14.40 9.25 -23.77
CA PHE A 156 14.95 7.91 -23.97
C PHE A 156 14.26 7.10 -25.08
N GLY A 157 13.20 7.63 -25.71
CA GLY A 157 12.49 6.97 -26.81
C GLY A 157 11.63 5.77 -26.41
N LEU A 158 11.60 5.42 -25.12
CA LEU A 158 10.85 4.29 -24.57
C LEU A 158 9.34 4.56 -24.40
N PHE A 159 8.90 5.82 -24.55
CA PHE A 159 7.50 6.22 -24.44
C PHE A 159 7.08 7.04 -25.66
N ARG A 160 6.19 6.50 -26.50
CA ARG A 160 5.49 7.25 -27.55
C ARG A 160 4.17 7.79 -26.99
N GLU A 161 4.21 9.01 -26.45
CA GLU A 161 3.13 10.05 -26.44
C GLU A 161 3.19 11.01 -25.22
N ARG A 162 3.94 12.10 -25.46
CA ARG A 162 3.83 13.54 -25.13
C ARG A 162 3.00 14.08 -23.93
N ARG A 163 3.72 14.98 -23.22
CA ARG A 163 3.39 16.29 -22.59
C ARG A 163 3.45 16.29 -21.06
N THR A 164 4.38 17.09 -20.54
CA THR A 164 4.37 17.61 -19.16
C THR A 164 3.05 18.31 -18.87
N LEU A 165 2.30 17.81 -17.89
CA LEU A 165 1.09 18.43 -17.37
C LEU A 165 1.33 18.74 -15.89
N VAL A 166 1.49 20.02 -15.55
CA VAL A 166 1.50 20.48 -14.17
C VAL A 166 0.06 20.85 -13.82
N LEU A 167 -0.65 19.95 -13.13
CA LEU A 167 -1.99 20.25 -12.62
C LEU A 167 -1.88 20.85 -11.22
N PHE A 168 -2.11 22.16 -11.11
CA PHE A 168 -2.36 22.81 -9.83
C PHE A 168 -3.83 22.63 -9.44
N PRO A 169 -4.16 21.97 -8.31
CA PRO A 169 -5.48 22.11 -7.75
C PRO A 169 -5.55 23.47 -7.04
N ASP A 170 -6.25 24.41 -7.67
CA ASP A 170 -6.73 25.68 -7.09
C ASP A 170 -5.66 26.70 -6.66
N ARG A 171 -5.37 27.66 -7.55
CA ARG A 171 -4.88 28.99 -7.13
C ARG A 171 -6.01 30.00 -7.23
N ASN A 172 -6.89 30.01 -6.24
CA ASN A 172 -7.50 31.27 -5.82
C ASN A 172 -6.42 32.14 -5.17
N ARG A 173 -5.61 32.80 -5.99
CA ARG A 173 -4.89 34.02 -5.62
C ARG A 173 -4.96 34.99 -6.78
N HIS A 174 -5.88 35.95 -6.64
CA HIS A 174 -5.65 37.30 -7.13
C HIS A 174 -4.24 37.75 -6.71
N SER A 175 -3.41 38.13 -7.68
CA SER A 175 -2.57 39.33 -7.63
C SER A 175 -1.66 39.37 -8.86
N SER A 176 -1.99 40.31 -9.74
CA SER A 176 -1.10 41.26 -10.43
C SER A 176 0.37 40.91 -10.71
N ARG A 177 0.72 41.10 -12.00
CA ARG A 177 1.97 41.70 -12.52
C ARG A 177 3.28 41.34 -11.82
N LEU A 178 4.18 40.65 -12.52
CA LEU A 178 5.28 41.25 -13.29
C LEU A 178 5.86 40.20 -14.24
#